data_AF-A0A3M7CBX9-F1
#
_entry.id   AF-A0A3M7CBX9-F1
#
_cell.length_a   1.000
_cell.length_b   1.000
_cell.length_c   1.000
_cell.angle_alpha   90.00
_cell.angle_beta   90.00
_cell.angle_gamma   90.00
#
_symmetry.space_group_name_H-M   'P 1'
#
loop_
_entity.id
_entity.type
_entity.pdbx_description
1 polymer ?
#
loop_
_entity_poly.entity_id
_entity_poly.type
_entity_poly.pdbx_seq_one_letter_code
_entity_poly.pdbx_strand_id
1 'polypeptide(L)'
;MSPSSSSSSSSSKTPSSIQPPPTPQPSSKSALRAHLRNHILPSLPEEQISSQSHRAQTTIFQDLPAWKAAGRVSIYLSMPSGEARTEELVRMALEAGKDVFVPVLCREREEVGVEGIDVSGEGRKQEDSGNGIGSGGGDAGVSGGVVSHEKPKPKKKKRKMRMEMLRLDSLEEFELLERDSWGIPSLPSTSLAGRENARGGFGPEGRISRPGEEQGEEGKGKDDGKHGGLDLIVVPGVAFDREMARMGHGAGFYDGYLTRLVTEGRHKKPFLVGLCLAEQVLESGRILMEDWDWRVDAVATGDGMLLTADGGV
;
A
#
# COMPACT_ATOMS: atom_id res chain seq x y z
N MET A 1 71.36 31.16 45.68
CA MET A 1 71.26 29.87 44.97
C MET A 1 69.98 29.89 44.14
N SER A 2 70.14 29.80 42.83
CA SER A 2 69.19 29.37 41.77
C SER A 2 67.90 30.19 41.50
N PRO A 3 67.67 30.63 40.23
CA PRO A 3 66.50 31.38 39.77
C PRO A 3 65.54 30.56 38.87
N SER A 4 64.49 31.24 38.36
CA SER A 4 63.58 30.89 37.24
C SER A 4 62.47 29.85 37.55
N SER A 5 61.22 29.97 37.08
CA SER A 5 60.78 30.41 35.75
C SER A 5 59.30 30.83 35.75
N SER A 6 59.00 31.84 34.95
CA SER A 6 57.67 32.26 34.51
C SER A 6 57.16 31.34 33.40
N SER A 7 56.02 30.69 33.59
CA SER A 7 55.33 29.94 32.53
C SER A 7 54.19 30.78 31.94
N SER A 8 54.43 31.26 30.72
CA SER A 8 53.44 31.80 29.81
C SER A 8 52.48 30.69 29.35
N SER A 9 51.18 30.81 29.66
CA SER A 9 50.14 29.95 29.09
C SER A 9 49.86 30.40 27.66
N SER A 10 50.47 29.72 26.69
CA SER A 10 50.17 29.89 25.27
C SER A 10 48.89 29.13 24.91
N SER A 11 47.96 29.86 24.30
CA SER A 11 46.70 29.38 23.78
C SER A 11 46.92 28.40 22.63
N SER A 12 46.67 27.10 22.85
CA SER A 12 46.56 26.13 21.77
C SER A 12 45.09 26.04 21.30
N LYS A 13 44.74 26.88 20.32
CA LYS A 13 43.52 26.67 19.52
C LYS A 13 43.75 25.42 18.66
N THR A 14 43.04 24.34 18.98
CA THR A 14 42.90 23.19 18.09
C THR A 14 42.20 23.65 16.80
N PRO A 15 42.69 23.26 15.61
CA PRO A 15 42.01 23.61 14.37
C PRO A 15 40.74 22.77 14.24
N SER A 16 39.59 23.45 14.21
CA SER A 16 38.29 22.85 13.90
C SER A 16 38.36 22.14 12.56
N SER A 17 38.24 20.81 12.58
CA SER A 17 38.03 19.99 11.39
C SER A 17 36.75 20.44 10.71
N ILE A 18 36.88 21.01 9.51
CA ILE A 18 35.74 21.36 8.66
C ILE A 18 35.14 20.02 8.21
N GLN A 19 34.06 19.60 8.87
CA GLN A 19 33.26 18.51 8.36
C GLN A 19 32.74 18.89 6.96
N PRO A 20 32.80 17.99 5.98
CA PRO A 20 32.18 18.26 4.68
C PRO A 20 30.69 18.58 4.88
N PRO A 21 30.10 19.47 4.06
CA PRO A 21 28.71 19.85 4.20
C PRO A 21 27.83 18.59 4.21
N PRO A 22 26.85 18.48 5.12
CA PRO A 22 25.95 17.35 5.14
C PRO A 22 25.27 17.27 3.78
N THR A 23 25.35 16.09 3.15
CA THR A 23 24.66 15.79 1.90
C THR A 23 23.20 16.25 2.04
N PRO A 24 22.64 17.03 1.09
CA PRO A 24 21.29 17.55 1.22
C PRO A 24 20.31 16.39 1.40
N GLN A 25 19.75 16.31 2.60
CA GLN A 25 18.84 15.25 3.00
C GLN A 25 17.49 15.49 2.29
N PRO A 26 16.85 14.46 1.71
CA PRO A 26 15.58 14.62 1.01
C PRO A 26 14.50 15.15 1.97
N SER A 27 13.89 16.28 1.62
CA SER A 27 12.96 17.03 2.48
C SER A 27 11.48 16.60 2.39
N SER A 28 11.16 15.61 1.55
CA SER A 28 9.79 15.09 1.38
C SER A 28 9.75 13.57 1.24
N LYS A 29 8.61 12.96 1.60
CA LYS A 29 8.36 11.52 1.38
C LYS A 29 8.63 11.10 -0.06
N SER A 30 8.23 11.92 -1.04
CA SER A 30 8.44 11.59 -2.46
C SER A 30 9.93 11.57 -2.83
N ALA A 31 10.71 12.54 -2.37
CA ALA A 31 12.14 12.61 -2.63
C ALA A 31 12.90 11.46 -1.94
N LEU A 32 12.56 11.17 -0.68
CA LEU A 32 13.14 10.08 0.09
C LEU A 32 12.83 8.71 -0.55
N ARG A 33 11.57 8.50 -0.95
CA ARG A 33 11.15 7.30 -1.68
C ARG A 33 11.94 7.12 -2.99
N ALA A 34 12.07 8.20 -3.77
CA ALA A 34 12.80 8.17 -5.02
C ALA A 34 14.29 7.84 -4.78
N HIS A 35 14.89 8.43 -3.76
CA HIS A 35 16.29 8.16 -3.42
C HIS A 35 16.53 6.67 -3.10
N LEU A 36 15.74 6.10 -2.19
CA LEU A 36 15.85 4.69 -1.81
C LEU A 36 15.63 3.76 -3.01
N ARG A 37 14.55 3.99 -3.78
CA ARG A 37 14.20 3.15 -4.92
C ARG A 37 15.17 3.22 -6.08
N ASN A 38 15.83 4.35 -6.30
CA ASN A 38 16.67 4.55 -7.48
C ASN A 38 18.16 4.33 -7.20
N HIS A 39 18.60 4.47 -5.95
CA HIS A 39 20.02 4.49 -5.62
C HIS A 39 20.44 3.46 -4.58
N ILE A 40 19.55 3.11 -3.63
CA ILE A 40 19.92 2.23 -2.52
C ILE A 40 19.46 0.79 -2.81
N LEU A 41 18.16 0.58 -2.92
CA LEU A 41 17.56 -0.76 -3.06
C LEU A 41 18.04 -1.53 -4.31
N PRO A 42 18.23 -0.90 -5.49
CA PRO A 42 18.77 -1.61 -6.66
C PRO A 42 20.25 -1.97 -6.54
N SER A 43 20.98 -1.39 -5.58
CA SER A 43 22.42 -1.65 -5.40
C SER A 43 22.70 -2.89 -4.53
N LEU A 44 21.67 -3.42 -3.87
CA LEU A 44 21.81 -4.56 -2.96
C LEU A 44 21.93 -5.89 -3.73
N PRO A 45 23.01 -6.66 -3.51
CA PRO A 45 23.14 -8.00 -4.05
C PRO A 45 22.04 -8.95 -3.56
N GLU A 46 21.65 -9.89 -4.42
CA GLU A 46 20.61 -10.86 -4.11
C GLU A 46 20.90 -11.70 -2.86
N GLU A 47 22.17 -12.04 -2.64
CA GLU A 47 22.61 -12.78 -1.45
C GLU A 47 22.37 -11.97 -0.17
N GLN A 48 22.60 -10.65 -0.20
CA GLN A 48 22.30 -9.78 0.93
C GLN A 48 20.80 -9.69 1.17
N ILE A 49 19.99 -9.51 0.11
CA ILE A 49 18.53 -9.51 0.22
C ILE A 49 18.04 -10.82 0.85
N SER A 50 18.52 -11.97 0.36
CA SER A 50 18.13 -13.28 0.89
C SER A 50 18.53 -13.47 2.35
N SER A 51 19.77 -13.13 2.71
CA SER A 51 20.29 -13.26 4.08
C SER A 51 19.55 -12.34 5.06
N GLN A 52 19.31 -11.09 4.66
CA GLN A 52 18.56 -10.12 5.45
C GLN A 52 17.10 -10.55 5.63
N SER A 53 16.45 -11.02 4.56
CA SER A 53 15.07 -11.49 4.60
C SER A 53 14.91 -12.69 5.54
N HIS A 54 15.85 -13.63 5.51
CA HIS A 54 15.83 -14.77 6.42
C HIS A 54 15.94 -14.32 7.90
N ARG A 55 16.84 -13.39 8.21
CA ARG A 55 16.95 -12.84 9.58
C ARG A 55 15.67 -12.14 10.02
N ALA A 56 15.12 -11.25 9.20
CA ALA A 56 13.88 -10.53 9.51
C ALA A 56 12.70 -11.49 9.75
N GLN A 57 12.54 -12.52 8.90
CA GLN A 57 11.51 -13.54 9.09
C GLN A 57 11.74 -14.37 10.36
N THR A 58 13.01 -14.73 10.65
CA THR A 58 13.40 -15.45 11.86
C THR A 58 13.01 -14.69 13.13
N THR A 59 13.27 -13.38 13.16
CA THR A 59 12.86 -12.50 14.26
C THR A 59 11.34 -12.51 14.46
N ILE A 60 10.54 -12.49 13.39
CA ILE A 60 9.08 -12.61 13.51
C ILE A 60 8.69 -13.94 14.16
N PHE A 61 9.30 -15.06 13.78
CA PHE A 61 8.98 -16.36 14.34
C PHE A 61 9.36 -16.49 15.82
N GLN A 62 10.56 -16.01 16.16
CA GLN A 62 11.16 -16.22 17.47
C GLN A 62 10.63 -15.23 18.49
N ASP A 63 10.54 -13.95 18.11
CA ASP A 63 10.46 -12.86 19.07
C ASP A 63 9.11 -12.16 19.07
N LEU A 64 8.29 -12.27 18.02
CA LEU A 64 7.01 -11.59 17.94
C LEU A 64 5.85 -12.42 18.54
N PRO A 65 5.30 -12.08 19.73
CA PRO A 65 4.22 -12.86 20.35
C PRO A 65 2.92 -12.81 19.54
N ALA A 66 2.66 -11.68 18.86
CA ALA A 66 1.50 -11.52 18.00
C ALA A 66 1.48 -12.54 16.85
N TRP A 67 2.65 -12.90 16.29
CA TRP A 67 2.75 -13.94 15.27
C TRP A 67 2.32 -15.31 15.79
N LYS A 68 2.79 -15.67 17.00
CA LYS A 68 2.48 -16.96 17.64
C LYS A 68 0.98 -17.08 17.92
N ALA A 69 0.34 -16.00 18.36
CA ALA A 69 -1.09 -15.96 18.67
C ALA A 69 -2.01 -15.89 17.45
N ALA A 70 -1.52 -15.38 16.30
CA ALA A 70 -2.34 -15.16 15.12
C ALA A 70 -2.78 -16.47 14.44
N GLY A 71 -4.08 -16.61 14.17
CA GLY A 71 -4.64 -17.68 13.33
C GLY A 71 -4.84 -17.25 11.89
N ARG A 72 -5.17 -15.96 11.67
CA ARG A 72 -5.45 -15.37 10.36
C ARG A 72 -4.44 -14.29 10.04
N VAL A 73 -3.54 -14.57 9.11
CA VAL A 73 -2.42 -13.68 8.78
C VAL A 73 -2.51 -13.21 7.34
N SER A 74 -2.15 -11.96 7.08
CA SER A 74 -1.90 -11.49 5.72
C SER A 74 -0.41 -11.28 5.48
N ILE A 75 0.07 -11.81 4.36
CA ILE A 75 1.47 -11.74 3.94
C ILE A 75 1.51 -11.29 2.49
N TYR A 76 2.34 -10.29 2.19
CA TYR A 76 2.54 -9.85 0.81
C TYR A 76 3.44 -10.85 0.06
N LEU A 77 3.23 -10.97 -1.25
CA LEU A 77 4.10 -11.78 -2.11
C LEU A 77 5.15 -10.85 -2.71
N SER A 78 6.42 -11.13 -2.42
CA SER A 78 7.51 -10.19 -2.67
C SER A 78 7.73 -9.89 -4.15
N MET A 79 8.05 -8.63 -4.43
CA MET A 79 8.61 -8.25 -5.73
C MET A 79 9.98 -8.89 -5.96
N PRO A 80 10.41 -9.08 -7.23
CA PRO A 80 11.72 -9.67 -7.52
C PRO A 80 12.93 -8.89 -7.01
N SER A 81 12.79 -7.58 -6.74
CA SER A 81 13.90 -6.75 -6.30
C SER A 81 13.44 -5.59 -5.41
N GLY A 82 14.35 -5.13 -4.55
CA GLY A 82 14.15 -3.96 -3.70
C GLY A 82 13.10 -4.15 -2.59
N GLU A 83 12.77 -5.39 -2.25
CA GLU A 83 11.86 -5.75 -1.17
C GLU A 83 12.39 -7.00 -0.48
N ALA A 84 12.14 -7.11 0.82
CA ALA A 84 12.46 -8.33 1.54
C ALA A 84 11.55 -9.49 1.10
N ARG A 85 12.16 -10.67 0.98
CA ARG A 85 11.53 -11.92 0.59
C ARG A 85 10.64 -12.46 1.70
N THR A 86 9.47 -13.00 1.35
CA THR A 86 8.45 -13.52 2.29
C THR A 86 8.07 -14.96 2.02
N GLU A 87 8.70 -15.63 1.05
CA GLU A 87 8.33 -16.98 0.66
C GLU A 87 8.45 -17.96 1.84
N GLU A 88 9.50 -17.85 2.65
CA GLU A 88 9.68 -18.67 3.86
C GLU A 88 8.56 -18.42 4.88
N LEU A 89 8.17 -17.16 5.08
CA LEU A 89 7.07 -16.76 5.97
C LEU A 89 5.73 -17.34 5.55
N VAL A 90 5.43 -17.35 4.25
CA VAL A 90 4.22 -17.94 3.70
C VAL A 90 4.20 -19.45 3.93
N ARG A 91 5.29 -20.16 3.61
CA ARG A 91 5.39 -21.62 3.79
C ARG A 91 5.18 -21.99 5.26
N MET A 92 5.93 -21.35 6.16
CA MET A 92 5.84 -21.62 7.59
C MET A 92 4.45 -21.32 8.17
N ALA A 93 3.76 -20.29 7.67
CA ALA A 93 2.40 -20.00 8.11
C ALA A 93 1.40 -21.07 7.68
N LEU A 94 1.47 -21.53 6.42
CA LEU A 94 0.61 -22.59 5.89
C LEU A 94 0.89 -23.93 6.58
N GLU A 95 2.16 -24.29 6.79
CA GLU A 95 2.56 -25.50 7.50
C GLU A 95 2.12 -25.49 8.97
N ALA A 96 2.11 -24.32 9.60
CA ALA A 96 1.57 -24.13 10.95
C ALA A 96 0.03 -24.13 11.02
N GLY A 97 -0.66 -24.31 9.88
CA GLY A 97 -2.12 -24.35 9.82
C GLY A 97 -2.81 -23.00 10.00
N LYS A 98 -2.11 -21.88 9.77
CA LYS A 98 -2.69 -20.54 9.78
C LYS A 98 -3.47 -20.31 8.49
N ASP A 99 -4.55 -19.53 8.56
CA ASP A 99 -5.22 -19.01 7.37
C ASP A 99 -4.35 -17.87 6.78
N VAL A 100 -3.78 -18.09 5.59
CA VAL A 100 -2.90 -17.11 4.94
C VAL A 100 -3.65 -16.35 3.85
N PHE A 101 -3.63 -15.02 3.93
CA PHE A 101 -4.24 -14.10 2.98
C PHE A 101 -3.19 -13.28 2.24
N VAL A 102 -3.35 -13.13 0.93
CA VAL A 102 -2.44 -12.36 0.07
C VAL A 102 -3.14 -11.15 -0.55
N PRO A 103 -2.44 -10.03 -0.75
CA PRO A 103 -3.01 -8.84 -1.36
C PRO A 103 -3.30 -9.05 -2.85
N VAL A 104 -4.52 -8.72 -3.27
CA VAL A 104 -4.95 -8.75 -4.67
C VAL A 104 -5.46 -7.37 -5.07
N LEU A 105 -4.92 -6.84 -6.17
CA LEU A 105 -5.38 -5.58 -6.74
C LEU A 105 -6.53 -5.82 -7.71
N CYS A 106 -7.70 -5.30 -7.37
CA CYS A 106 -8.92 -5.43 -8.14
C CYS A 106 -9.41 -4.07 -8.61
N ARG A 107 -10.13 -4.08 -9.74
CA ARG A 107 -10.76 -2.87 -10.28
C ARG A 107 -12.03 -2.58 -9.48
N GLU A 108 -12.20 -1.33 -9.06
CA GLU A 108 -13.46 -0.90 -8.47
C GLU A 108 -14.55 -0.93 -9.55
N ARG A 109 -15.72 -1.53 -9.26
CA ARG A 109 -16.89 -1.42 -10.14
C ARG A 109 -17.38 0.02 -10.07
N GLU A 110 -17.62 0.62 -11.23
CA GLU A 110 -18.36 1.88 -11.30
C GLU A 110 -19.81 1.56 -10.91
N GLU A 111 -20.35 2.24 -9.90
CA GLU A 111 -21.79 2.22 -9.64
C GLU A 111 -22.47 2.75 -10.91
N VAL A 112 -23.25 1.91 -11.58
CA VAL A 112 -24.11 2.35 -12.68
C VAL A 112 -25.16 3.22 -12.02
N GLY A 113 -25.02 4.54 -12.17
CA GLY A 113 -26.03 5.49 -11.74
C GLY A 113 -27.35 5.06 -12.38
N VAL A 114 -28.31 4.70 -11.53
CA VAL A 114 -29.70 4.52 -11.97
C VAL A 114 -30.16 5.93 -12.35
N GLU A 115 -30.07 6.27 -13.64
CA GLU A 115 -30.71 7.48 -14.15
C GLU A 115 -32.19 7.38 -13.81
N GLY A 116 -32.63 8.35 -12.99
CA GLY A 116 -33.99 8.42 -12.50
C GLY A 116 -34.97 8.31 -13.66
N ILE A 117 -35.92 7.39 -13.53
CA ILE A 117 -37.10 7.37 -14.38
C ILE A 117 -37.82 8.69 -14.11
N ASP A 118 -37.71 9.63 -15.05
CA ASP A 118 -38.40 10.91 -14.99
C ASP A 118 -39.90 10.66 -15.25
N VAL A 119 -40.68 10.64 -14.17
CA VAL A 119 -42.15 10.59 -14.21
C VAL A 119 -42.69 11.96 -13.82
N SER A 120 -42.84 12.84 -14.79
CA SER A 120 -43.79 13.96 -14.78
C SER A 120 -43.99 14.43 -16.23
N GLY A 121 -45.18 14.60 -16.81
CA GLY A 121 -46.46 14.97 -16.22
C GLY A 121 -46.76 16.43 -16.58
N GLU A 122 -47.37 16.63 -17.76
CA GLU A 122 -48.20 17.76 -18.23
C GLU A 122 -47.86 19.24 -17.90
N GLY A 123 -47.91 20.10 -18.92
CA GLY A 123 -48.09 21.54 -18.73
C GLY A 123 -47.97 22.43 -19.98
N ARG A 124 -49.10 22.75 -20.62
CA ARG A 124 -49.26 23.73 -21.70
C ARG A 124 -48.91 25.18 -21.29
N LYS A 125 -48.39 25.97 -22.25
CA LYS A 125 -48.78 27.34 -22.71
C LYS A 125 -47.63 27.91 -23.56
N GLN A 126 -47.75 28.11 -24.87
CA GLN A 126 -48.47 29.14 -25.67
C GLN A 126 -47.86 30.55 -25.59
N GLU A 127 -47.69 31.14 -26.79
CA GLU A 127 -47.52 32.56 -27.14
C GLU A 127 -46.09 33.13 -27.05
N ASP A 128 -45.65 34.04 -27.92
CA ASP A 128 -46.03 34.46 -29.27
C ASP A 128 -44.89 35.37 -29.78
N SER A 129 -44.80 35.47 -31.11
CA SER A 129 -44.26 36.53 -31.99
C SER A 129 -43.25 37.60 -31.48
N GLY A 130 -42.26 37.88 -32.33
CA GLY A 130 -41.38 39.04 -32.17
C GLY A 130 -40.29 39.19 -33.23
N ASN A 131 -40.70 39.60 -34.43
CA ASN A 131 -39.89 39.86 -35.62
C ASN A 131 -38.88 41.03 -35.41
N GLY A 132 -37.68 40.95 -35.98
CA GLY A 132 -36.69 42.03 -35.94
C GLY A 132 -35.62 41.91 -37.04
N ILE A 133 -35.93 42.43 -38.22
CA ILE A 133 -35.05 42.57 -39.38
C ILE A 133 -34.20 43.85 -39.20
N GLY A 134 -32.89 43.75 -39.40
CA GLY A 134 -31.97 44.90 -39.46
C GLY A 134 -30.75 44.61 -40.33
N SER A 135 -30.68 45.30 -41.47
CA SER A 135 -29.68 45.17 -42.54
C SER A 135 -28.39 45.99 -42.30
N GLY A 136 -27.31 45.56 -42.95
CA GLY A 136 -26.06 46.30 -43.19
C GLY A 136 -24.85 45.37 -43.01
N GLY A 137 -24.03 45.03 -44.00
CA GLY A 137 -23.49 45.80 -45.11
C GLY A 137 -21.97 45.93 -44.87
N GLY A 138 -21.13 45.17 -45.59
CA GLY A 138 -19.67 45.29 -45.47
C GLY A 138 -18.90 44.09 -46.04
N ASP A 139 -18.34 44.29 -47.23
CA ASP A 139 -17.45 43.41 -47.99
C ASP A 139 -16.00 43.49 -47.48
N ALA A 140 -15.29 42.34 -47.42
CA ALA A 140 -13.85 42.17 -47.64
C ALA A 140 -13.40 40.77 -47.19
N GLY A 141 -12.88 39.98 -48.13
CA GLY A 141 -12.48 38.60 -47.91
C GLY A 141 -11.18 38.41 -47.11
N VAL A 142 -11.02 37.21 -46.53
CA VAL A 142 -9.73 36.52 -46.32
C VAL A 142 -10.00 35.02 -46.17
N SER A 143 -9.16 34.25 -46.84
CA SER A 143 -8.97 32.79 -46.88
C SER A 143 -9.57 31.94 -45.74
N GLY A 144 -10.50 31.05 -46.10
CA GLY A 144 -10.93 29.93 -45.26
C GLY A 144 -9.86 28.83 -45.19
N GLY A 145 -9.02 28.88 -44.16
CA GLY A 145 -8.32 27.70 -43.67
C GLY A 145 -9.29 26.86 -42.85
N VAL A 146 -9.52 25.61 -43.25
CA VAL A 146 -10.32 24.64 -42.50
C VAL A 146 -9.57 24.33 -41.20
N VAL A 147 -9.87 25.06 -40.13
CA VAL A 147 -9.46 24.66 -38.78
C VAL A 147 -10.46 23.62 -38.32
N SER A 148 -10.12 22.36 -38.54
CA SER A 148 -10.79 21.24 -37.89
C SER A 148 -10.69 21.43 -36.37
N HIS A 149 -11.81 21.80 -35.75
CA HIS A 149 -12.00 21.64 -34.31
C HIS A 149 -12.00 20.14 -34.00
N GLU A 150 -10.81 19.56 -33.80
CA GLU A 150 -10.70 18.30 -33.09
C GLU A 150 -11.23 18.53 -31.67
N LYS A 151 -12.42 17.99 -31.40
CA LYS A 151 -12.95 17.89 -30.04
C LYS A 151 -11.88 17.22 -29.17
N PRO A 152 -11.53 17.78 -27.99
CA PRO A 152 -10.56 17.15 -27.11
C PRO A 152 -11.07 15.75 -26.76
N LYS A 153 -10.29 14.73 -27.14
CA LYS A 153 -10.59 13.33 -26.82
C LYS A 153 -10.85 13.23 -25.31
N PRO A 154 -11.95 12.59 -24.87
CA PRO A 154 -12.25 12.48 -23.45
C PRO A 154 -11.06 11.80 -22.76
N LYS A 155 -10.43 12.52 -21.82
CA LYS A 155 -9.38 11.95 -20.96
C LYS A 155 -10.02 10.78 -20.24
N LYS A 156 -9.67 9.54 -20.63
CA LYS A 156 -10.11 8.32 -19.96
C LYS A 156 -9.82 8.49 -18.47
N LYS A 157 -10.86 8.61 -17.63
CA LYS A 157 -10.69 8.62 -16.18
C LYS A 157 -9.92 7.35 -15.83
N LYS A 158 -8.77 7.50 -15.18
CA LYS A 158 -7.97 6.34 -14.72
C LYS A 158 -8.86 5.55 -13.76
N ARG A 159 -9.12 4.28 -14.12
CA ARG A 159 -9.93 3.37 -13.32
C ARG A 159 -9.29 3.20 -11.95
N LYS A 160 -10.08 3.37 -10.88
CA LYS A 160 -9.58 3.28 -9.51
C LYS A 160 -9.36 1.80 -9.15
N MET A 161 -8.15 1.49 -8.67
CA MET A 161 -7.78 0.16 -8.18
C MET A 161 -7.97 0.11 -6.66
N ARG A 162 -8.32 -1.06 -6.17
CA ARG A 162 -8.57 -1.38 -4.76
C ARG A 162 -7.80 -2.64 -4.41
N MET A 163 -7.28 -2.70 -3.19
CA MET A 163 -6.65 -3.92 -2.67
C MET A 163 -7.66 -4.69 -1.81
N GLU A 164 -7.73 -6.00 -1.98
CA GLU A 164 -8.42 -6.93 -1.08
C GLU A 164 -7.42 -7.99 -0.62
N MET A 165 -7.68 -8.64 0.50
CA MET A 165 -6.86 -9.74 1.00
C MET A 165 -7.63 -11.04 0.80
N LEU A 166 -7.13 -11.93 -0.05
CA LEU A 166 -7.79 -13.18 -0.41
C LEU A 166 -6.99 -14.37 0.08
N ARG A 167 -7.69 -15.38 0.59
CA ARG A 167 -7.09 -16.59 1.16
C ARG A 167 -6.36 -17.44 0.11
N LEU A 168 -5.21 -17.98 0.49
CA LEU A 168 -4.56 -19.12 -0.17
C LEU A 168 -5.21 -20.42 0.27
N ASP A 169 -5.41 -21.33 -0.67
CA ASP A 169 -6.07 -22.62 -0.41
C ASP A 169 -5.09 -23.64 0.17
N SER A 170 -3.82 -23.62 -0.24
CA SER A 170 -2.80 -24.56 0.23
C SER A 170 -1.37 -24.09 -0.06
N LEU A 171 -0.40 -24.82 0.50
CA LEU A 171 1.03 -24.69 0.16
C LEU A 171 1.31 -25.04 -1.30
N GLU A 172 0.70 -26.11 -1.81
CA GLU A 172 0.85 -26.52 -3.21
C GLU A 172 0.39 -25.42 -4.17
N GLU A 173 -0.74 -24.77 -3.89
CA GLU A 173 -1.18 -23.62 -4.67
C GLU A 173 -0.13 -22.51 -4.67
N PHE A 174 0.39 -22.16 -3.49
CA PHE A 174 1.38 -21.09 -3.36
C PHE A 174 2.62 -21.36 -4.22
N GLU A 175 3.11 -22.59 -4.23
CA GLU A 175 4.28 -23.00 -5.01
C GLU A 175 4.03 -23.00 -6.52
N LEU A 176 2.77 -23.12 -6.95
CA LEU A 176 2.35 -23.14 -8.35
C LEU A 176 1.93 -21.76 -8.89
N LEU A 177 1.98 -20.69 -8.08
CA LEU A 177 1.58 -19.36 -8.53
C LEU A 177 2.48 -18.84 -9.65
N GLU A 178 1.83 -18.41 -10.74
CA GLU A 178 2.50 -17.69 -11.82
C GLU A 178 2.79 -16.25 -11.43
N ARG A 179 3.88 -15.70 -11.97
CA ARG A 179 4.26 -14.30 -11.77
C ARG A 179 3.49 -13.39 -12.71
N ASP A 180 2.99 -12.28 -12.18
CA ASP A 180 2.31 -11.25 -12.96
C ASP A 180 3.29 -10.37 -13.76
N SER A 181 2.78 -9.31 -14.38
CA SER A 181 3.59 -8.34 -15.13
C SER A 181 4.64 -7.59 -14.30
N TRP A 182 4.51 -7.62 -12.97
CA TRP A 182 5.45 -7.03 -12.01
C TRP A 182 6.43 -8.08 -11.47
N GLY A 183 6.32 -9.33 -11.91
CA GLY A 183 7.12 -10.44 -11.41
C GLY A 183 6.64 -10.98 -10.06
N ILE A 184 5.45 -10.58 -9.58
CA ILE A 184 4.92 -10.96 -8.27
C ILE A 184 4.07 -12.23 -8.44
N PRO A 185 4.31 -13.32 -7.68
CA PRO A 185 3.43 -14.48 -7.67
C PRO A 185 2.00 -14.04 -7.37
N SER A 186 1.03 -14.42 -8.19
CA SER A 186 -0.31 -13.84 -8.15
C SER A 186 -1.41 -14.88 -8.31
N LEU A 187 -2.48 -14.72 -7.54
CA LEU A 187 -3.67 -15.56 -7.68
C LEU A 187 -4.29 -15.40 -9.08
N PRO A 188 -4.65 -16.51 -9.76
CA PRO A 188 -5.25 -16.43 -11.08
C PRO A 188 -6.62 -15.76 -11.02
N SER A 189 -6.89 -14.86 -11.98
CA SER A 189 -8.13 -14.08 -12.00
C SER A 189 -9.43 -14.94 -11.99
N THR A 190 -9.35 -16.18 -12.48
CA THR A 190 -10.44 -17.15 -12.53
C THR A 190 -10.79 -17.75 -11.17
N SER A 191 -9.86 -17.82 -10.22
CA SER A 191 -10.11 -18.40 -8.89
C SER A 191 -10.64 -17.38 -7.89
N LEU A 192 -10.44 -16.08 -8.15
CA LEU A 192 -10.69 -15.02 -7.16
C LEU A 192 -12.11 -15.05 -6.58
N ALA A 193 -13.14 -15.29 -7.41
CA ALA A 193 -14.53 -15.17 -6.98
C ALA A 193 -14.95 -16.19 -5.90
N GLY A 194 -14.29 -17.35 -5.81
CA GLY A 194 -14.59 -18.39 -4.82
C GLY A 194 -13.78 -18.28 -3.53
N ARG A 195 -12.78 -17.39 -3.48
CA ARG A 195 -11.85 -17.29 -2.36
C ARG A 195 -12.45 -16.55 -1.19
N GLU A 196 -12.10 -16.97 0.01
CA GLU A 196 -12.45 -16.22 1.21
C GLU A 196 -11.80 -14.83 1.18
N ASN A 197 -12.59 -13.79 1.42
CA ASN A 197 -12.11 -12.44 1.60
C ASN A 197 -11.88 -12.17 3.09
N ALA A 198 -10.72 -11.62 3.44
CA ALA A 198 -10.38 -11.32 4.82
C ALA A 198 -11.37 -10.36 5.50
N ARG A 199 -12.09 -9.51 4.76
CA ARG A 199 -13.15 -8.63 5.31
C ARG A 199 -14.49 -9.36 5.52
N GLY A 200 -14.57 -10.64 5.18
CA GLY A 200 -15.78 -11.47 5.18
C GLY A 200 -16.32 -11.72 3.77
N GLY A 201 -17.00 -12.86 3.59
CA GLY A 201 -17.57 -13.27 2.31
C GLY A 201 -16.54 -13.82 1.31
N PHE A 202 -16.91 -13.82 0.02
CA PHE A 202 -16.16 -14.44 -1.05
C PHE A 202 -15.79 -13.47 -2.19
N GLY A 203 -14.56 -13.64 -2.67
CA GLY A 203 -13.94 -12.88 -3.74
C GLY A 203 -13.72 -11.40 -3.45
N PRO A 204 -13.22 -10.66 -4.46
CA PRO A 204 -12.94 -9.24 -4.31
C PRO A 204 -14.16 -8.40 -3.93
N GLU A 205 -15.35 -8.83 -4.33
CA GLU A 205 -16.59 -8.12 -4.01
C GLU A 205 -17.14 -8.44 -2.61
N GLY A 206 -16.62 -9.46 -1.91
CA GLY A 206 -17.12 -9.86 -0.59
C GLY A 206 -18.55 -10.40 -0.63
N ARG A 207 -18.85 -11.28 -1.60
CA ARG A 207 -20.18 -11.88 -1.77
C ARG A 207 -20.54 -12.77 -0.59
N ILE A 208 -21.82 -12.83 -0.24
CA ILE A 208 -22.30 -13.65 0.88
C ILE A 208 -22.13 -15.15 0.60
N SER A 209 -22.27 -15.56 -0.66
CA SER A 209 -22.18 -16.96 -1.09
C SER A 209 -21.17 -17.13 -2.22
N ARG A 210 -20.62 -18.34 -2.35
CA ARG A 210 -19.72 -18.69 -3.46
C ARG A 210 -20.50 -18.73 -4.79
N PRO A 211 -19.87 -18.35 -5.91
CA PRO A 211 -20.46 -18.53 -7.23
C PRO A 211 -20.83 -20.01 -7.46
N GLY A 212 -22.09 -20.28 -7.80
CA GLY A 212 -22.59 -21.64 -8.07
C GLY A 212 -23.34 -22.30 -6.89
N GLU A 213 -23.30 -21.71 -5.69
CA GLU A 213 -24.05 -22.20 -4.52
C GLU A 213 -25.37 -21.44 -4.28
N GLU A 214 -25.77 -20.55 -5.21
CA GLU A 214 -26.91 -19.64 -5.08
C GLU A 214 -28.30 -20.32 -5.14
N GLN A 215 -28.39 -21.64 -5.41
CA GLN A 215 -29.66 -22.36 -5.59
C GLN A 215 -29.92 -23.50 -4.58
N GLY A 216 -29.11 -23.65 -3.53
CA GLY A 216 -29.28 -24.71 -2.53
C GLY A 216 -29.77 -24.18 -1.18
N GLU A 217 -31.08 -24.27 -0.94
CA GLU A 217 -31.80 -24.04 0.33
C GLU A 217 -31.58 -22.68 1.04
N GLU A 218 -32.70 -22.08 1.46
CA GLU A 218 -32.75 -21.00 2.46
C GLU A 218 -32.28 -21.51 3.84
N GLY A 219 -31.03 -21.97 3.91
CA GLY A 219 -30.31 -22.11 5.16
C GLY A 219 -30.05 -20.71 5.69
N LYS A 220 -30.72 -20.36 6.79
CA LYS A 220 -30.39 -19.23 7.67
C LYS A 220 -28.92 -19.31 8.13
N GLY A 221 -27.98 -19.00 7.25
CA GLY A 221 -26.72 -18.40 7.64
C GLY A 221 -27.05 -16.97 8.00
N LYS A 222 -27.45 -16.73 9.26
CA LYS A 222 -27.32 -15.38 9.82
C LYS A 222 -25.87 -14.97 9.57
N ASP A 223 -25.65 -13.97 8.73
CA ASP A 223 -24.43 -13.16 8.80
C ASP A 223 -24.41 -12.60 10.21
N ASP A 224 -23.75 -13.32 11.11
CA ASP A 224 -23.58 -12.94 12.51
C ASP A 224 -22.55 -11.82 12.65
N GLY A 225 -22.04 -11.29 11.53
CA GLY A 225 -21.03 -10.23 11.48
C GLY A 225 -19.70 -10.64 12.10
N LYS A 226 -19.50 -11.94 12.39
CA LYS A 226 -18.31 -12.46 13.08
C LYS A 226 -17.31 -13.15 12.16
N HIS A 227 -17.67 -13.44 10.92
CA HIS A 227 -16.79 -14.12 9.98
C HIS A 227 -15.97 -13.11 9.18
N GLY A 228 -14.65 -13.11 9.39
CA GLY A 228 -13.69 -12.22 8.74
C GLY A 228 -12.62 -11.72 9.72
N GLY A 229 -11.93 -10.65 9.33
CA GLY A 229 -10.82 -10.07 10.06
C GLY A 229 -9.48 -10.74 9.78
N LEU A 230 -8.44 -10.07 10.26
CA LEU A 230 -7.06 -10.54 10.30
C LEU A 230 -6.55 -10.31 11.71
N ASP A 231 -5.72 -11.22 12.21
CA ASP A 231 -5.04 -11.05 13.50
C ASP A 231 -3.74 -10.27 13.31
N LEU A 232 -3.03 -10.53 12.20
CA LEU A 232 -1.76 -9.91 11.87
C LEU A 232 -1.63 -9.64 10.37
N ILE A 233 -1.01 -8.51 10.02
CA ILE A 233 -0.64 -8.17 8.64
C ILE A 233 0.86 -7.87 8.59
N VAL A 234 1.57 -8.63 7.76
CA VAL A 234 2.93 -8.33 7.35
C VAL A 234 2.86 -7.28 6.25
N VAL A 235 3.29 -6.07 6.54
CA VAL A 235 3.19 -4.94 5.61
C VAL A 235 4.55 -4.66 4.95
N PRO A 236 4.60 -4.51 3.61
CA PRO A 236 5.78 -4.04 2.92
C PRO A 236 5.90 -2.51 3.04
N GLY A 237 7.10 -2.02 2.75
CA GLY A 237 7.42 -0.60 2.72
C GLY A 237 8.67 -0.33 1.90
N VAL A 238 8.79 0.90 1.39
CA VAL A 238 10.07 1.42 0.86
C VAL A 238 10.98 1.78 2.02
N ALA A 239 10.40 2.30 3.11
CA ALA A 239 11.12 2.59 4.34
C ALA A 239 10.20 2.47 5.56
N PHE A 240 10.82 2.26 6.70
CA PHE A 240 10.25 2.37 8.04
C PHE A 240 11.16 3.28 8.86
N ASP A 241 10.64 3.91 9.91
CA ASP A 241 11.48 4.59 10.90
C ASP A 241 11.32 4.00 12.29
N ARG A 242 12.20 4.43 13.20
CA ARG A 242 12.22 4.00 14.60
C ARG A 242 10.99 4.45 15.41
N GLU A 243 10.10 5.26 14.84
CA GLU A 243 8.80 5.62 15.44
C GLU A 243 7.63 4.80 14.84
N MET A 244 7.95 3.71 14.13
CA MET A 244 6.98 2.83 13.47
C MET A 244 6.21 3.53 12.34
N ALA A 245 6.71 4.64 11.80
CA ALA A 245 6.17 5.21 10.58
C ALA A 245 6.52 4.32 9.39
N ARG A 246 5.61 4.24 8.42
CA ARG A 246 5.77 3.42 7.21
C ARG A 246 5.65 4.29 5.98
N MET A 247 6.60 4.16 5.06
CA MET A 247 6.54 4.80 3.75
C MET A 247 6.41 3.75 2.66
N GLY A 248 5.20 3.58 2.11
CA GLY A 248 4.97 2.72 0.95
C GLY A 248 5.38 3.36 -0.39
N HIS A 249 5.01 2.72 -1.50
CA HIS A 249 5.29 3.22 -2.86
C HIS A 249 4.49 4.46 -3.30
N GLY A 250 3.52 4.91 -2.49
CA GLY A 250 2.74 6.13 -2.73
C GLY A 250 1.34 5.91 -3.33
N ALA A 251 0.95 4.68 -3.62
CA ALA A 251 -0.41 4.36 -4.09
C ALA A 251 -1.44 4.25 -2.96
N GLY A 252 -1.01 4.16 -1.69
CA GLY A 252 -1.90 4.13 -0.53
C GLY A 252 -2.76 2.86 -0.39
N PHE A 253 -2.39 1.74 -1.04
CA PHE A 253 -3.19 0.51 -1.01
C PHE A 253 -3.38 -0.05 0.40
N TYR A 254 -2.30 -0.16 1.18
CA TYR A 254 -2.36 -0.65 2.57
C TYR A 254 -3.15 0.29 3.46
N ASP A 255 -2.88 1.59 3.41
CA ASP A 255 -3.59 2.60 4.21
C ASP A 255 -5.09 2.62 3.89
N GLY A 256 -5.45 2.53 2.61
CA GLY A 256 -6.84 2.45 2.16
C GLY A 256 -7.52 1.11 2.49
N TYR A 257 -6.79 -0.01 2.54
CA TYR A 257 -7.31 -1.29 3.00
C TYR A 257 -7.55 -1.29 4.52
N LEU A 258 -6.55 -0.84 5.31
CA LEU A 258 -6.65 -0.75 6.77
C LEU A 258 -7.77 0.18 7.20
N THR A 259 -7.91 1.33 6.54
CA THR A 259 -9.03 2.24 6.77
C THR A 259 -10.36 1.51 6.59
N ARG A 260 -10.59 0.85 5.45
CA ARG A 260 -11.84 0.11 5.21
C ARG A 260 -12.06 -1.06 6.17
N LEU A 261 -10.99 -1.77 6.55
CA LEU A 261 -11.08 -2.89 7.49
C LEU A 261 -11.52 -2.42 8.89
N VAL A 262 -10.98 -1.30 9.36
CA VAL A 262 -11.18 -0.82 10.75
C VAL A 262 -12.34 0.17 10.89
N THR A 263 -12.49 1.12 9.97
CA THR A 263 -13.49 2.21 10.11
C THR A 263 -14.91 1.78 9.78
N GLU A 264 -15.09 0.73 8.98
CA GLU A 264 -16.41 0.15 8.72
C GLU A 264 -16.96 -0.63 9.94
N GLY A 265 -16.20 -0.67 11.05
CA GLY A 265 -16.68 -1.10 12.37
C GLY A 265 -16.92 -2.60 12.52
N ARG A 266 -16.56 -3.40 11.51
CA ARG A 266 -16.80 -4.86 11.50
C ARG A 266 -15.66 -5.67 12.13
N HIS A 267 -14.43 -5.17 12.07
CA HIS A 267 -13.24 -5.93 12.46
C HIS A 267 -12.35 -5.14 13.40
N LYS A 268 -11.69 -5.85 14.33
CA LYS A 268 -10.64 -5.26 15.19
C LYS A 268 -9.43 -4.89 14.33
N LYS A 269 -8.66 -3.88 14.76
CA LYS A 269 -7.38 -3.54 14.13
C LYS A 269 -6.43 -4.77 14.24
N PRO A 270 -5.92 -5.31 13.12
CA PRO A 270 -4.89 -6.34 13.17
C PRO A 270 -3.57 -5.77 13.69
N PHE A 271 -2.72 -6.64 14.22
CA PHE A 271 -1.34 -6.28 14.52
C PHE A 271 -0.57 -6.07 13.21
N LEU A 272 0.09 -4.93 13.05
CA LEU A 272 0.83 -4.58 11.85
C LEU A 272 2.33 -4.76 12.10
N VAL A 273 2.97 -5.66 11.35
CA VAL A 273 4.42 -5.84 11.39
C VAL A 273 5.04 -5.46 10.05
N GLY A 274 5.94 -4.48 10.06
CA GLY A 274 6.80 -4.20 8.91
C GLY A 274 7.87 -5.28 8.79
N LEU A 275 8.15 -5.72 7.57
CA LEU A 275 9.29 -6.60 7.27
C LEU A 275 10.16 -5.89 6.23
N CYS A 276 11.41 -5.62 6.54
CA CYS A 276 12.26 -4.82 5.67
C CYS A 276 13.74 -5.19 5.71
N LEU A 277 14.48 -4.76 4.70
CA LEU A 277 15.94 -4.77 4.69
C LEU A 277 16.47 -3.69 5.67
N ALA A 278 17.70 -3.84 6.13
CA ALA A 278 18.35 -2.92 7.06
C ALA A 278 18.46 -1.50 6.47
N GLU A 279 18.71 -1.40 5.16
CA GLU A 279 18.80 -0.12 4.44
C GLU A 279 17.46 0.64 4.34
N GLN A 280 16.37 -0.02 4.71
CA GLN A 280 15.02 0.56 4.73
C GLN A 280 14.65 1.12 6.10
N VAL A 281 15.50 0.96 7.11
CA VAL A 281 15.30 1.50 8.45
C VAL A 281 15.91 2.89 8.53
N LEU A 282 15.08 3.88 8.86
CA LEU A 282 15.48 5.28 8.98
C LEU A 282 15.44 5.73 10.45
N GLU A 283 16.16 6.82 10.73
CA GLU A 283 16.10 7.50 12.01
C GLU A 283 14.69 8.03 12.32
N SER A 284 14.39 8.20 13.61
CA SER A 284 13.10 8.72 14.09
C SER A 284 12.72 10.05 13.42
N GLY A 285 11.44 10.19 13.06
CA GLY A 285 10.89 11.41 12.49
C GLY A 285 11.27 11.68 11.03
N ARG A 286 11.95 10.74 10.35
CA ARG A 286 12.33 10.88 8.93
C ARG A 286 11.16 10.66 7.98
N ILE A 287 10.14 9.91 8.40
CA ILE A 287 8.93 9.69 7.62
C ILE A 287 7.82 10.58 8.17
N LEU A 288 7.49 11.64 7.42
CA LEU A 288 6.39 12.55 7.79
C LEU A 288 5.04 11.87 7.56
N MET A 289 4.39 11.46 8.64
CA MET A 289 3.06 10.83 8.62
C MET A 289 1.96 11.87 8.34
N GLU A 290 0.95 11.46 7.60
CA GLU A 290 -0.28 12.22 7.38
C GLU A 290 -1.44 11.53 8.12
N ASP A 291 -2.58 12.21 8.26
CA ASP A 291 -3.72 11.71 9.04
C ASP A 291 -4.31 10.37 8.52
N TRP A 292 -4.07 10.05 7.25
CA TRP A 292 -4.53 8.80 6.63
C TRP A 292 -3.45 7.70 6.63
N ASP A 293 -2.22 8.00 7.03
CA ASP A 293 -1.12 7.03 7.04
C ASP A 293 -1.19 6.18 8.32
N TRP A 294 -1.09 4.86 8.17
CA TRP A 294 -1.11 3.95 9.32
C TRP A 294 0.32 3.63 9.80
N ARG A 295 0.58 3.86 11.09
CA ARG A 295 1.78 3.35 11.77
C ARG A 295 1.68 1.84 11.92
N VAL A 296 2.84 1.18 11.84
CA VAL A 296 2.95 -0.24 12.23
C VAL A 296 3.07 -0.37 13.74
N ASP A 297 2.89 -1.58 14.24
CA ASP A 297 3.02 -1.90 15.66
C ASP A 297 4.43 -2.46 15.98
N ALA A 298 5.08 -3.10 15.00
CA ALA A 298 6.48 -3.53 15.04
C ALA A 298 7.17 -3.50 13.67
N VAL A 299 8.50 -3.54 13.62
CA VAL A 299 9.30 -3.71 12.40
C VAL A 299 10.37 -4.78 12.64
N ALA A 300 10.31 -5.86 11.86
CA ALA A 300 11.36 -6.85 11.78
C ALA A 300 12.35 -6.46 10.67
N THR A 301 13.61 -6.32 11.03
CA THR A 301 14.63 -5.67 10.19
C THR A 301 15.66 -6.67 9.68
N GLY A 302 16.29 -6.33 8.54
CA GLY A 302 17.26 -7.20 7.88
C GLY A 302 18.54 -7.47 8.68
N ASP A 303 18.83 -6.71 9.74
CA ASP A 303 19.91 -6.96 10.70
C ASP A 303 19.48 -7.88 11.87
N GLY A 304 18.23 -8.33 11.90
CA GLY A 304 17.70 -9.29 12.87
C GLY A 304 17.10 -8.67 14.13
N MET A 305 16.78 -7.37 14.12
CA MET A 305 16.13 -6.68 15.24
C MET A 305 14.60 -6.69 15.12
N LEU A 306 13.92 -6.60 16.27
CA LEU A 306 12.47 -6.37 16.35
C LEU A 306 12.19 -5.00 16.96
N LEU A 307 12.06 -3.98 16.11
CA LEU A 307 11.73 -2.65 16.58
C LEU A 307 10.26 -2.56 16.99
N THR A 308 9.99 -1.92 18.12
CA THR A 308 8.64 -1.66 18.63
C THR A 308 8.58 -0.26 19.26
N ALA A 309 7.38 0.31 19.37
CA ALA A 309 7.19 1.69 19.85
C ALA A 309 7.66 1.93 21.29
N ASP A 310 7.69 0.88 22.12
CA ASP A 310 8.19 0.88 23.50
C ASP A 310 9.71 0.61 23.60
N GLY A 311 10.40 0.51 22.46
CA GLY A 311 11.86 0.31 22.41
C GLY A 311 12.31 -1.14 22.59
N GLY A 312 11.47 -2.09 22.18
CA GLY A 312 11.77 -3.52 22.23
C GLY A 312 13.08 -3.90 21.54
N VAL A 313 13.64 -4.99 22.10
CA VAL A 313 15.02 -5.47 22.07
C VAL A 313 15.53 -5.81 20.66
#